data_AF-A0A101LIV8-F1
#
_entry.id   AF-A0A101LIV8-F1
#
_cell.length_a   1.000
_cell.length_b   1.000
_cell.length_c   1.000
_cell.angle_alpha   90.00
_cell.angle_beta   90.00
_cell.angle_gamma   90.00
#
_symmetry.space_group_name_H-M   'P 1'
#
loop_
_entity.id
_entity.type
_entity.pdbx_description
1 polymer ?
#
loop_
_entity_poly.entity_id
_entity_poly.type
_entity_poly.pdbx_seq_one_letter_code
_entity_poly.pdbx_strand_id
1 'polypeptide(L)' 'MAELVDFRAEGHDWPRHHDYESEREHTLGVWIHVQRYKRRRGELDPVKAKALDEAVPGWQAGRTRGRPPRPRL' A
#
# COMPACT_ATOMS: atom_id res chain seq x y z
N MET A 1 -8.21 -5.15 -3.06
CA MET A 1 -8.25 -4.79 -1.62
C MET A 1 -8.10 -6.02 -0.74
N ALA A 2 -8.87 -7.10 -0.95
CA ALA A 2 -8.66 -8.38 -0.25
C ALA A 2 -7.19 -8.84 -0.31
N GLU A 3 -6.58 -8.84 -1.50
CA GLU A 3 -5.14 -9.18 -1.62
C GLU A 3 -4.19 -8.28 -0.83
N LEU A 4 -4.55 -7.01 -0.59
CA LEU A 4 -3.75 -6.11 0.26
C LEU A 4 -3.88 -6.49 1.73
N VAL A 5 -5.07 -6.92 2.16
CA VAL A 5 -5.32 -7.46 3.50
C VAL A 5 -4.45 -8.69 3.69
N ASP A 6 -4.50 -9.64 2.76
CA ASP A 6 -3.73 -10.89 2.83
C ASP A 6 -2.22 -10.59 2.87
N PHE A 7 -1.75 -9.71 1.98
CA PHE A 7 -0.35 -9.30 1.95
C PHE A 7 0.11 -8.70 3.29
N ARG A 8 -0.73 -7.89 3.94
CA ARG A 8 -0.43 -7.33 5.27
C ARG A 8 -0.53 -8.39 6.38
N ALA A 9 -1.46 -9.33 6.26
CA ALA A 9 -1.65 -10.43 7.21
C ALA A 9 -0.50 -11.46 7.17
N GLU A 10 0.14 -11.64 6.01
CA GLU A 10 1.37 -12.44 5.84
C GLU A 10 2.59 -11.83 6.56
N GLY A 11 2.44 -10.67 7.19
CA GLY A 11 3.52 -9.98 7.93
C GLY A 11 4.35 -9.05 7.06
N HIS A 12 3.99 -8.85 5.79
CA HIS A 12 4.67 -7.88 4.95
C HIS A 12 4.36 -6.44 5.40
N ASP A 13 5.37 -5.59 5.33
CA ASP A 13 5.22 -4.14 5.41
C ASP A 13 4.59 -3.60 4.09
N TRP A 14 4.22 -2.32 4.02
CA TRP A 14 3.40 -1.80 2.91
C TRP A 14 4.01 -2.07 1.52
N PRO A 15 3.23 -2.59 0.56
CA PRO A 15 3.74 -2.94 -0.75
C PRO A 15 4.29 -1.71 -1.49
N ARG A 16 5.33 -1.93 -2.30
CA ARG A 16 6.03 -0.89 -3.04
C ARG A 16 5.74 -1.00 -4.53
N HIS A 17 5.57 0.13 -5.19
CA HIS A 17 5.52 0.19 -6.66
C HIS A 17 6.90 0.41 -7.31
N HIS A 18 7.96 0.58 -6.50
CA HIS A 18 9.35 0.62 -6.93
C HIS A 18 10.17 -0.31 -6.03
N ASP A 19 11.26 -0.88 -6.56
CA ASP A 19 12.16 -1.79 -5.80
C ASP A 19 11.42 -2.96 -5.12
N TYR A 20 10.46 -3.56 -5.83
CA TYR A 20 9.63 -4.66 -5.34
C TYR A 20 10.35 -6.03 -5.42
N GLU A 21 9.81 -7.02 -4.72
CA GLU A 21 10.28 -8.43 -4.70
C GLU A 21 9.41 -9.34 -5.57
N SER A 22 8.18 -8.91 -5.90
CA SER A 22 7.25 -9.68 -6.72
C SER A 22 6.31 -8.78 -7.51
N GLU A 23 5.76 -9.29 -8.61
CA GLU A 23 4.70 -8.64 -9.39
C GLU A 23 3.44 -8.38 -8.54
N ARG A 24 3.16 -9.26 -7.56
CA ARG A 24 2.09 -9.07 -6.57
C ARG A 24 2.35 -7.83 -5.73
N GLU A 25 3.57 -7.67 -5.18
CA GLU A 25 3.94 -6.48 -4.42
C GLU A 25 3.86 -5.22 -5.29
N HIS A 26 4.37 -5.25 -6.51
CA HIS A 26 4.32 -4.13 -7.45
C HIS A 26 2.87 -3.68 -7.68
N THR A 27 2.00 -4.60 -8.05
CA THR A 27 0.58 -4.35 -8.33
C THR A 27 -0.14 -3.74 -7.13
N LEU A 28 0.05 -4.33 -5.95
CA LEU A 28 -0.54 -3.82 -4.71
C LEU A 28 0.04 -2.45 -4.33
N GLY A 29 1.33 -2.23 -4.58
CA GLY A 29 2.03 -0.97 -4.35
C GLY A 29 1.50 0.16 -5.22
N VAL A 30 1.24 -0.11 -6.50
CA VAL A 30 0.62 0.86 -7.44
C VAL A 30 -0.81 1.14 -6.97
N TRP A 31 -1.57 0.10 -6.66
CA TRP A 31 -2.96 0.22 -6.23
C TRP A 31 -3.10 1.11 -4.99
N ILE A 32 -2.31 0.84 -3.93
CA ILE A 32 -2.39 1.60 -2.69
C ILE A 32 -1.85 3.03 -2.85
N HIS A 33 -0.84 3.24 -3.72
CA HIS A 33 -0.37 4.56 -4.07
C HIS A 33 -1.49 5.41 -4.69
N VAL A 34 -2.25 4.86 -5.64
CA VAL A 34 -3.39 5.55 -6.28
C VAL A 34 -4.47 5.90 -5.25
N GLN A 35 -4.81 4.98 -4.33
CA GLN A 35 -5.82 5.28 -3.30
C GLN A 35 -5.35 6.42 -2.39
N ARG A 36 -4.09 6.40 -1.95
CA ARG A 36 -3.49 7.45 -1.12
C ARG A 36 -3.48 8.80 -1.86
N TYR A 37 -3.15 8.79 -3.15
CA TYR A 37 -3.16 9.97 -4.01
C TYR A 37 -4.56 10.58 -4.13
N LYS A 38 -5.56 9.77 -4.48
CA LYS A 38 -6.96 10.22 -4.56
C LYS A 38 -7.48 10.77 -3.24
N ARG A 39 -7.15 10.11 -2.12
CA ARG A 39 -7.53 10.58 -0.78
C ARG A 39 -6.99 11.97 -0.48
N ARG A 40 -5.70 12.22 -0.75
CA ARG A 40 -5.08 13.54 -0.53
C ARG A 40 -5.72 14.66 -1.35
N ARG A 41 -6.32 14.32 -2.49
CA ARG A 41 -7.04 15.26 -3.37
C ARG A 41 -8.53 15.38 -3.04
N GLY A 42 -9.05 14.62 -2.08
CA GLY A 42 -10.49 14.56 -1.81
C GLY A 42 -11.29 13.84 -2.91
N GLU A 43 -10.62 13.07 -3.77
CA GLU A 43 -11.21 12.39 -4.93
C GLU A 43 -11.45 10.89 -4.68
N LEU A 44 -11.08 10.41 -3.49
CA LEU A 44 -11.37 9.03 -3.11
C LEU A 44 -12.82 8.92 -2.67
N ASP A 45 -13.53 7.98 -3.30
CA ASP A 45 -14.89 7.62 -2.90
C ASP A 45 -14.96 7.35 -1.38
N PRO A 46 -15.84 8.06 -0.64
CA PRO A 46 -15.97 7.89 0.81
C PRO A 46 -16.29 6.45 1.23
N VAL A 47 -17.06 5.71 0.44
CA VAL A 47 -17.37 4.30 0.71
C VAL A 47 -16.11 3.45 0.62
N LYS A 48 -15.27 3.72 -0.37
CA LYS A 48 -13.98 3.03 -0.53
C LYS A 48 -12.99 3.39 0.56
N ALA A 49 -12.96 4.67 0.98
CA ALA A 49 -12.13 5.11 2.10
C ALA A 49 -12.53 4.39 3.40
N LYS A 50 -13.84 4.33 3.70
CA LYS A 50 -14.36 3.61 4.86
C LYS A 50 -14.00 2.12 4.83
N ALA A 51 -14.20 1.46 3.69
CA ALA A 51 -13.84 0.05 3.54
C ALA A 51 -12.33 -0.16 3.82
N LEU A 52 -11.47 0.71 3.28
CA LEU A 52 -10.03 0.66 3.52
C LEU A 52 -9.66 0.88 4.99
N ASP A 53 -10.32 1.82 5.67
CA ASP A 53 -10.11 2.08 7.09
C ASP A 53 -10.51 0.86 7.95
N GLU A 54 -11.57 0.14 7.57
CA GLU A 54 -12.04 -1.07 8.26
C GLU A 54 -11.13 -2.27 8.00
N ALA A 55 -10.78 -2.57 6.75
CA ALA A 55 -10.06 -3.80 6.44
C ALA A 55 -8.53 -3.68 6.53
N VAL A 56 -7.98 -2.48 6.32
CA VAL A 56 -6.52 -2.26 6.34
C VAL A 56 -6.19 -1.00 7.16
N PRO A 57 -6.35 -1.05 8.50
CA PRO A 57 -6.06 0.10 9.35
C PRO A 57 -4.65 0.66 9.12
N GLY A 58 -4.55 1.99 9.02
CA GLY A 58 -3.28 2.67 8.78
C GLY A 58 -2.81 2.68 7.33
N TRP A 59 -3.62 2.22 6.37
CA TRP A 59 -3.28 2.23 4.92
C TRP A 59 -2.89 3.60 4.37
N GLN A 60 -3.25 4.68 5.06
CA GLN A 60 -2.93 6.05 4.72
C GLN A 60 -1.45 6.36 4.95
N ALA A 61 -0.80 5.64 5.87
CA ALA A 61 0.61 5.77 6.19
C ALA A 61 1.48 4.96 5.23
N GLY A 62 2.70 5.44 4.97
CA GLY A 62 3.72 4.69 4.25
C GLY A 62 4.44 3.68 5.16
N ARG A 63 5.45 3.00 4.59
CA ARG A 63 6.40 2.19 5.37
C ARG A 63 7.07 3.08 6.42
N THR A 64 7.28 2.55 7.62
CA THR A 64 8.11 3.19 8.64
C THR A 64 9.49 3.41 8.03
N ARG A 65 10.01 4.65 8.07
CA ARG A 65 11.35 4.97 7.54
C ARG A 65 12.35 3.99 8.16
N GLY A 66 13.14 3.27 7.36
CA GLY A 66 14.16 2.39 7.94
C GLY A 66 14.79 1.29 7.08
N ARG A 67 14.31 0.93 5.88
CA ARG A 67 15.04 -0.04 5.04
C ARG A 67 16.01 0.71 4.11
N PRO A 68 17.33 0.50 4.19
CA PRO A 68 18.27 1.12 3.26
C PRO A 68 17.92 0.71 1.82
N PRO A 69 18.17 1.59 0.83
CA PRO A 69 18.01 1.24 -0.58
C PRO A 69 18.85 0.00 -0.90
N ARG A 70 18.36 -0.85 -1.80
CA ARG A 70 19.13 -2.01 -2.26
C ARG A 70 20.45 -1.50 -2.85
N PRO A 71 21.60 -2.12 -2.54
CA PRO A 71 22.81 -1.85 -3.30
C PRO A 71 22.51 -2.23 -4.76
N ARG A 72 22.66 -1.26 -5.66
CA ARG A 72 22.73 -1.56 -7.10
C ARG A 72 24.07 -2.28 -7.29
N LEU A 73 24.01 -3.56 -7.63
CA LEU A 73 25.17 -4.28 -8.18
C LEU A 73 25.43 -3.78 -9.60
#